data_AF-A0A0G2JE29-F1
#
_entry.id   AF-A0A0G2JE29-F1
#
_cell.length_a   1.000
_cell.length_b   1.000
_cell.length_c   1.000
_cell.angle_alpha   90.00
_cell.angle_beta   90.00
_cell.angle_gamma   90.00
#
_symmetry.space_group_name_H-M   'P 1'
#
loop_
_entity.id
_entity.type
_entity.pdbx_description
1 polymer ?
#
loop_
_entity_poly.entity_id
_entity_poly.type
_entity_poly.pdbx_seq_one_letter_code
_entity_poly.pdbx_strand_id
1 'polypeptide(L)'
;GESGYVASEGFPNLYPPNKKCIWTITVPEGQTVSLSFRVFDMELHPSCRYDALEVFAGSGTSGQRLGRFCGTFRPAPVVAPGNQVTLRMTTDEGTGGRGFLLWYSGRATSGTAAPSITCPKQYKRSGTLQSNFCSSSLVVTGTVKTMVRGPGEGLTVTVSLLGVYKTGGLDLPSPPSGTSLKLYVPCRQMPPMKKGASYLLMGQVEENRGPILPPESFVVLYRSNQDQILNNLSKRKCPSQPRTAA
;
A
#
# COMPACT_ATOMS: atom_id res chain seq x y z
N GLY A 1 15.35 16.96 8.45
CA GLY A 1 16.36 15.90 8.23
C GLY A 1 15.82 14.91 7.21
N GLU A 2 16.60 13.92 6.77
CA GLU A 2 16.12 12.93 5.78
C GLU A 2 15.12 11.95 6.37
N SER A 3 15.27 11.60 7.64
CA SER A 3 14.32 10.74 8.35
C SER A 3 14.43 10.95 9.86
N GLY A 4 13.43 10.49 10.61
CA GLY A 4 13.45 10.58 12.05
C GLY A 4 12.10 10.24 12.70
N TYR A 5 12.10 10.23 14.03
CA TYR A 5 10.88 10.07 14.82
C TYR A 5 10.33 11.43 15.26
N VAL A 6 9.00 11.53 15.30
CA VAL A 6 8.27 12.62 15.96
C VAL A 6 7.24 11.99 16.89
N ALA A 7 7.12 12.52 18.09
CA ALA A 7 6.19 12.05 19.10
C ALA A 7 5.39 13.20 19.71
N SER A 8 4.25 12.87 20.30
CA SER A 8 3.49 13.81 21.14
C SER A 8 4.30 14.23 22.37
N GLU A 9 3.99 15.42 22.89
CA GLU A 9 4.59 15.94 24.12
C GLU A 9 4.39 14.94 25.27
N GLY A 10 5.47 14.57 25.96
CA GLY A 10 5.43 13.65 27.09
C GLY A 10 5.47 12.15 26.75
N PHE A 11 5.46 11.76 25.46
CA PHE A 11 5.51 10.34 25.07
C PHE A 11 6.70 9.60 25.73
N PRO A 12 6.52 8.39 26.30
CA PRO A 12 5.34 7.51 26.20
C PRO A 12 4.25 7.72 27.27
N ASN A 13 4.34 8.77 28.09
CA ASN A 13 3.29 9.12 29.04
C ASN A 13 2.09 9.76 28.33
N LEU A 14 1.02 10.01 29.09
CA LEU A 14 -0.17 10.69 28.57
C LEU A 14 0.18 12.13 28.15
N TYR A 15 -0.39 12.59 27.04
CA TYR A 15 -0.18 13.97 26.61
C TYR A 15 -0.94 14.96 27.51
N PRO A 16 -0.39 16.17 27.72
CA PRO A 16 -1.07 17.19 28.52
C PRO A 16 -2.34 17.75 27.83
N PRO A 17 -3.37 18.12 28.60
CA PRO A 17 -4.56 18.80 28.07
C PRO A 17 -4.25 20.24 27.64
N ASN A 18 -5.19 20.84 26.90
CA ASN A 18 -5.17 22.25 26.50
C ASN A 18 -3.89 22.69 25.76
N LYS A 19 -3.37 21.81 24.89
CA LYS A 19 -2.18 22.11 24.09
C LYS A 19 -2.50 22.27 22.62
N LYS A 20 -1.65 23.07 21.98
CA LYS A 20 -1.53 23.18 20.54
C LYS A 20 -0.07 23.05 20.14
N CYS A 21 0.32 21.83 19.78
CA CYS A 21 1.69 21.53 19.37
C CYS A 21 1.76 21.53 17.84
N ILE A 22 2.76 22.20 17.28
CA ILE A 22 2.97 22.28 15.84
C ILE A 22 4.40 21.82 15.54
N TRP A 23 4.52 20.88 14.60
CA TRP A 23 5.81 20.44 14.08
C TRP A 23 5.85 20.68 12.57
N THR A 24 6.95 21.25 12.10
CA THR A 24 7.23 21.36 10.67
C THR A 24 8.34 20.37 10.34
N ILE A 25 8.03 19.42 9.46
CA ILE A 25 9.00 18.43 8.98
C ILE A 25 9.42 18.84 7.57
N THR A 26 10.72 19.08 7.41
CA THR A 26 11.35 19.38 6.13
C THR A 26 12.39 18.32 5.81
N VAL A 27 12.20 17.64 4.69
CA VAL A 27 13.18 16.73 4.07
C VAL A 27 13.95 17.49 2.98
N PRO A 28 15.11 16.99 2.50
CA PRO A 28 15.83 17.64 1.42
C PRO A 28 14.95 17.94 0.21
N GLU A 29 15.29 19.00 -0.50
CA GLU A 29 14.67 19.31 -1.78
C GLU A 29 14.87 18.16 -2.77
N GLY A 30 13.91 17.98 -3.68
CA GLY A 30 13.89 16.79 -4.52
C GLY A 30 13.48 15.52 -3.76
N GLN A 31 12.79 15.65 -2.62
CA GLN A 31 12.15 14.54 -1.91
C GLN A 31 10.70 14.86 -1.53
N THR A 32 9.90 13.82 -1.27
CA THR A 32 8.56 13.91 -0.69
C THR A 32 8.55 13.31 0.71
N VAL A 33 7.78 13.91 1.61
CA VAL A 33 7.67 13.39 2.99
C VAL A 33 6.70 12.22 3.04
N SER A 34 7.14 11.09 3.60
CA SER A 34 6.26 9.97 3.98
C SER A 34 6.22 9.84 5.50
N LEU A 35 5.01 9.78 6.05
CA LEU A 35 4.74 9.62 7.49
C LEU A 35 4.19 8.22 7.75
N SER A 36 4.77 7.52 8.70
CA SER A 36 4.34 6.17 9.13
C SER A 36 4.08 6.16 10.64
N PHE A 37 2.82 6.01 11.03
CA PHE A 37 2.43 5.93 12.43
C PHE A 37 2.88 4.59 13.03
N ARG A 38 3.56 4.63 14.18
CA ARG A 38 3.96 3.45 14.96
C ARG A 38 2.99 3.22 16.11
N VAL A 39 2.71 4.29 16.86
CA VAL A 39 1.74 4.34 17.96
C VAL A 39 0.77 5.48 17.69
N PHE A 40 -0.51 5.26 17.96
CA PHE A 40 -1.55 6.28 17.87
C PHE A 40 -2.66 5.97 18.89
N ASP A 41 -2.83 6.86 19.85
CA ASP A 41 -3.70 6.70 21.01
C ASP A 41 -4.17 8.08 21.46
N MET A 42 -5.22 8.58 20.82
CA MET A 42 -5.84 9.87 21.11
C MET A 42 -7.30 9.67 21.51
N GLU A 43 -7.91 10.67 22.15
CA GLU A 43 -9.32 10.62 22.49
C GLU A 43 -10.19 10.39 21.24
N LEU A 44 -11.20 9.53 21.37
CA LEU A 44 -12.08 9.16 20.27
C LEU A 44 -13.24 10.14 20.15
N HIS A 45 -13.43 10.70 18.97
CA HIS A 45 -14.65 11.44 18.63
C HIS A 45 -14.99 11.23 17.14
N PRO A 46 -16.27 11.07 16.74
CA PRO A 46 -16.66 10.79 15.35
C PRO A 46 -16.16 11.79 14.30
N SER A 47 -15.90 13.04 14.73
CA SER A 47 -15.31 14.09 13.88
C SER A 47 -14.04 14.71 14.48
N CYS A 48 -13.41 14.03 15.45
CA CYS A 48 -12.16 14.46 16.10
C CYS A 48 -12.19 15.89 16.63
N ARG A 49 -13.27 16.29 17.32
CA ARG A 49 -13.50 17.68 17.75
C ARG A 49 -12.84 18.02 19.10
N TYR A 50 -12.63 17.02 19.93
CA TYR A 50 -11.90 17.11 21.19
C TYR A 50 -10.40 17.13 20.88
N ASP A 51 -9.75 15.97 20.97
CA ASP A 51 -8.37 15.79 20.53
C ASP A 51 -8.24 15.47 19.03
N ALA A 52 -7.22 16.03 18.39
CA ALA A 52 -6.92 15.73 16.98
C ALA A 52 -5.45 15.88 16.64
N LEU A 53 -4.98 15.02 15.72
CA LEU A 53 -3.77 15.22 14.94
C LEU A 53 -4.13 15.53 13.48
N GLU A 54 -3.81 16.74 13.04
CA GLU A 54 -3.97 17.18 11.66
C GLU A 54 -2.63 17.20 10.92
N VAL A 55 -2.69 16.88 9.63
CA VAL A 55 -1.53 16.85 8.74
C VAL A 55 -1.80 17.78 7.56
N PHE A 56 -0.93 18.75 7.33
CA PHE A 56 -1.04 19.74 6.25
C PHE A 56 0.14 19.65 5.29
N ALA A 57 -0.12 19.72 3.99
CA ALA A 57 0.92 19.82 2.97
C ALA A 57 1.60 21.19 3.05
N GLY A 58 2.93 21.20 3.01
CA GLY A 58 3.74 22.42 3.07
C GLY A 58 4.03 22.89 4.49
N SER A 59 4.60 24.10 4.58
CA SER A 59 4.89 24.78 5.84
C SER A 59 3.66 25.52 6.37
N GLY A 60 3.38 25.37 7.66
CA GLY A 60 2.23 25.98 8.32
C GLY A 60 0.91 25.25 8.07
N THR A 61 -0.18 25.84 8.59
CA THR A 61 -1.53 25.22 8.56
C THR A 61 -2.47 25.84 7.53
N SER A 62 -1.97 26.68 6.63
CA SER A 62 -2.75 27.30 5.54
C SER A 62 -2.81 26.41 4.29
N GLY A 63 -1.93 25.41 4.18
CA GLY A 63 -1.89 24.47 3.07
C GLY A 63 -3.03 23.44 3.09
N GLN A 64 -3.05 22.57 2.07
CA GLN A 64 -4.04 21.50 1.96
C GLN A 64 -3.94 20.52 3.14
N ARG A 65 -5.06 20.29 3.84
CA ARG A 65 -5.12 19.26 4.88
C ARG A 65 -5.17 17.87 4.25
N LEU A 66 -4.15 17.06 4.53
CA LEU A 66 -3.99 15.69 4.07
C LEU A 66 -4.74 14.68 4.96
N GLY A 67 -4.98 15.05 6.22
CA GLY A 67 -5.74 14.21 7.15
C GLY A 67 -6.02 14.89 8.49
N ARG A 68 -7.02 14.35 9.20
CA ARG A 68 -7.35 14.67 10.60
C ARG A 68 -7.68 13.35 11.28
N PHE A 69 -6.97 13.03 12.36
CA PHE A 69 -7.00 11.72 13.00
C PHE A 69 -7.21 11.86 14.51
N CYS A 70 -7.92 10.91 15.10
CA CYS A 70 -8.16 10.76 16.54
C CYS A 70 -8.60 9.31 16.85
N GLY A 71 -8.77 8.97 18.12
CA GLY A 71 -9.06 7.61 18.56
C GLY A 71 -7.81 6.73 18.62
N THR A 72 -8.05 5.41 18.71
CA THR A 72 -7.00 4.39 18.89
C THR A 72 -6.71 3.59 17.62
N PHE A 73 -7.48 3.82 16.55
CA PHE A 73 -7.21 3.18 15.26
C PHE A 73 -6.02 3.87 14.59
N ARG A 74 -4.93 3.13 14.40
CA ARG A 74 -3.71 3.65 13.81
C ARG A 74 -3.93 4.09 12.36
N PRO A 75 -3.65 5.36 12.01
CA PRO A 75 -3.83 5.82 10.63
C PRO A 75 -2.92 5.09 9.65
N ALA A 76 -3.39 4.97 8.41
CA ALA A 76 -2.55 4.54 7.29
C ALA A 76 -1.42 5.55 7.04
N PRO A 77 -0.30 5.14 6.42
CA PRO A 77 0.78 6.06 6.07
C PRO A 77 0.30 7.22 5.20
N VAL A 78 0.80 8.42 5.48
CA VAL A 78 0.48 9.65 4.75
C VAL A 78 1.68 10.08 3.92
N VAL A 79 1.47 10.38 2.64
CA VAL A 79 2.51 10.88 1.74
C VAL A 79 2.17 12.32 1.35
N ALA A 80 3.07 13.25 1.64
CA ALA A 80 2.94 14.65 1.27
C ALA A 80 3.31 14.86 -0.20
N PRO A 81 2.68 15.83 -0.90
CA PRO A 81 2.98 16.12 -2.31
C PRO A 81 4.33 16.81 -2.51
N GLY A 82 4.95 17.34 -1.44
CA GLY A 82 6.23 18.04 -1.49
C GLY A 82 7.18 17.63 -0.36
N ASN A 83 8.27 18.38 -0.22
CA ASN A 83 9.33 18.14 0.75
C ASN A 83 9.02 18.68 2.16
N GLN A 84 7.83 19.26 2.36
CA GLN A 84 7.41 19.82 3.64
C GLN A 84 6.02 19.34 4.03
N VAL A 85 5.86 19.07 5.32
CA VAL A 85 4.59 18.75 5.96
C VAL A 85 4.53 19.40 7.34
N THR A 86 3.36 19.89 7.71
CA THR A 86 3.11 20.45 9.04
C THR A 86 2.12 19.56 9.78
N LEU A 87 2.51 19.14 10.98
CA LEU A 87 1.67 18.43 11.91
C LEU A 87 1.12 19.42 12.93
N ARG A 88 -0.17 19.33 13.22
CA ARG A 88 -0.81 20.08 14.30
C ARG A 88 -1.57 19.12 15.20
N MET A 89 -1.14 19.02 16.45
CA MET A 89 -1.88 18.35 17.51
C MET A 89 -2.62 19.41 18.33
N THR A 90 -3.92 19.22 18.53
CA THR A 90 -4.75 20.02 19.43
C THR A 90 -5.38 19.12 20.46
N THR A 91 -5.34 19.52 21.73
CA THR A 91 -5.99 18.81 22.84
C THR A 91 -6.90 19.74 23.63
N ASP A 92 -7.99 19.21 24.17
CA ASP A 92 -8.97 19.97 24.95
C ASP A 92 -8.85 19.71 26.47
N GLU A 93 -9.92 20.04 27.22
CA GLU A 93 -9.99 19.84 28.66
C GLU A 93 -10.31 18.37 28.97
N GLY A 94 -9.29 17.57 29.33
CA GLY A 94 -9.50 16.15 29.62
C GLY A 94 -8.24 15.36 29.95
N THR A 95 -8.39 14.06 30.20
CA THR A 95 -7.25 13.13 30.28
C THR A 95 -7.12 12.43 28.94
N GLY A 96 -6.02 12.70 28.24
CA GLY A 96 -5.71 12.10 26.94
C GLY A 96 -5.17 10.67 27.01
N GLY A 97 -4.98 10.07 25.83
CA GLY A 97 -4.22 8.83 25.67
C GLY A 97 -2.70 9.05 25.69
N ARG A 98 -1.93 8.04 25.27
CA ARG A 98 -0.46 8.13 25.16
C ARG A 98 0.02 8.98 23.98
N GLY A 99 -0.89 9.41 23.12
CA GLY A 99 -0.62 10.28 21.97
C GLY A 99 -0.08 9.50 20.78
N PHE A 100 0.97 10.00 20.14
CA PHE A 100 1.48 9.38 18.92
C PHE A 100 3.00 9.26 18.91
N LEU A 101 3.47 8.26 18.18
CA LEU A 101 4.84 8.13 17.71
C LEU A 101 4.79 7.81 16.22
N LEU A 102 5.43 8.64 15.41
CA LEU A 102 5.52 8.43 13.97
C LEU A 102 6.98 8.50 13.51
N TRP A 103 7.25 7.75 12.44
CA TRP A 103 8.49 7.82 11.68
C TRP A 103 8.23 8.62 10.41
N TYR A 104 9.04 9.64 10.15
CA TYR A 104 9.07 10.33 8.88
C TYR A 104 10.31 9.92 8.08
N SER A 105 10.16 9.89 6.76
CA SER A 105 11.27 9.68 5.83
C SER A 105 11.02 10.46 4.55
N GLY A 106 12.04 11.12 4.06
CA GLY A 106 12.09 11.66 2.72
C GLY A 106 12.27 10.54 1.70
N ARG A 107 11.45 10.58 0.65
CA ARG A 107 11.57 9.70 -0.50
C ARG A 107 11.98 10.56 -1.68
N ALA A 108 13.10 10.25 -2.32
CA ALA A 108 13.53 10.94 -3.53
C ALA A 108 12.34 11.14 -4.47
N THR A 109 11.99 12.41 -4.69
CA THR A 109 11.34 12.80 -5.93
C THR A 109 12.49 12.73 -6.91
N SER A 110 12.69 11.56 -7.48
CA SER A 110 13.48 11.50 -8.69
C SER A 110 13.03 12.66 -9.60
N GLY A 111 13.97 13.32 -10.27
CA GLY A 111 13.64 14.23 -11.36
C GLY A 111 13.01 13.49 -12.55
N THR A 112 12.91 12.18 -12.49
CA THR A 112 11.86 11.37 -13.12
C THR A 112 10.67 11.46 -12.18
N ALA A 113 9.50 11.92 -12.65
CA ALA A 113 8.22 11.86 -11.95
C ALA A 113 8.19 10.80 -10.83
N ALA A 114 7.36 11.00 -9.79
CA ALA A 114 6.81 9.85 -9.08
C ALA A 114 6.64 8.69 -10.07
N PRO A 115 6.75 7.41 -9.70
CA PRO A 115 5.98 6.45 -10.46
C PRO A 115 4.50 6.87 -10.28
N SER A 116 4.02 7.94 -10.95
CA SER A 116 2.99 7.76 -11.94
C SER A 116 3.38 6.45 -12.56
N ILE A 117 2.69 5.40 -12.16
CA ILE A 117 2.66 4.22 -12.98
C ILE A 117 2.19 4.77 -14.32
N THR A 118 3.14 5.12 -15.18
CA THR A 118 2.87 5.60 -16.52
C THR A 118 2.42 4.33 -17.17
N CYS A 119 1.12 4.09 -17.09
CA CYS A 119 0.53 2.88 -17.63
C CYS A 119 1.03 2.77 -19.06
N PRO A 120 1.74 1.70 -19.41
CA PRO A 120 2.23 1.52 -20.76
C PRO A 120 1.07 1.78 -21.71
N LYS A 121 1.31 2.50 -22.82
CA LYS A 121 0.24 2.71 -23.82
C LYS A 121 -0.22 1.39 -24.43
N GLN A 122 0.61 0.34 -24.34
CA GLN A 122 0.33 -0.98 -24.87
C GLN A 122 0.70 -2.06 -23.84
N TYR A 123 -0.21 -2.99 -23.61
CA TYR A 123 0.07 -4.19 -22.84
C TYR A 123 0.92 -5.16 -23.68
N LYS A 124 2.18 -5.35 -23.29
CA LYS A 124 3.08 -6.33 -23.90
C LYS A 124 3.41 -7.42 -22.90
N ARG A 125 2.80 -8.59 -23.08
CA ARG A 125 3.16 -9.79 -22.33
C ARG A 125 4.48 -10.35 -22.88
N SER A 126 5.45 -10.56 -22.01
CA SER A 126 6.75 -11.15 -22.35
C SER A 126 7.07 -12.34 -21.45
N GLY A 127 8.06 -13.14 -21.84
CA GLY A 127 8.49 -14.31 -21.09
C GLY A 127 7.57 -15.53 -21.24
N THR A 128 8.00 -16.64 -20.62
CA THR A 128 7.29 -17.92 -20.62
C THR A 128 6.42 -18.04 -19.35
N LEU A 129 5.52 -19.03 -19.33
CA LEU A 129 4.73 -19.33 -18.12
C LEU A 129 5.64 -19.58 -16.91
N GLN A 130 6.74 -20.34 -17.11
CA GLN A 130 7.69 -20.66 -16.05
C GLN A 130 8.47 -19.45 -15.57
N SER A 131 8.94 -18.58 -16.48
CA SER A 131 9.70 -17.38 -16.06
C SER A 131 8.83 -16.44 -15.23
N ASN A 132 7.60 -16.20 -15.67
CA ASN A 132 6.64 -15.36 -14.96
C ASN A 132 6.24 -15.98 -13.62
N PHE A 133 5.99 -17.29 -13.59
CA PHE A 133 5.71 -18.01 -12.33
C PHE A 133 6.84 -17.80 -11.33
N CYS A 134 8.09 -17.88 -11.78
CA CYS A 134 9.27 -17.75 -10.92
C CYS A 134 9.51 -16.33 -10.42
N SER A 135 9.28 -15.31 -11.26
CA SER A 135 9.42 -13.90 -10.86
C SER A 135 8.28 -13.38 -9.98
N SER A 136 7.14 -14.06 -9.96
CA SER A 136 5.99 -13.67 -9.14
C SER A 136 6.08 -14.23 -7.72
N SER A 137 5.80 -13.38 -6.73
CA SER A 137 5.61 -13.79 -5.32
C SER A 137 4.18 -14.23 -5.04
N LEU A 138 3.20 -13.78 -5.83
CA LEU A 138 1.80 -14.22 -5.77
C LEU A 138 1.41 -14.96 -7.05
N VAL A 139 0.89 -16.18 -6.95
CA VAL A 139 0.36 -16.92 -8.10
C VAL A 139 -0.93 -17.62 -7.69
N VAL A 140 -2.04 -17.19 -8.27
CA VAL A 140 -3.39 -17.68 -7.95
C VAL A 140 -4.26 -17.82 -9.20
N THR A 141 -5.28 -18.65 -9.13
CA THR A 141 -6.38 -18.69 -10.12
C THR A 141 -7.66 -18.25 -9.43
N GLY A 142 -8.50 -17.48 -10.12
CA GLY A 142 -9.71 -16.94 -9.51
C GLY A 142 -10.69 -16.33 -10.50
N THR A 143 -11.96 -16.25 -10.10
CA THR A 143 -13.01 -15.57 -10.85
C THR A 143 -13.13 -14.12 -10.40
N VAL A 144 -13.08 -13.17 -11.33
CA VAL A 144 -13.26 -11.75 -11.03
C VAL A 144 -14.71 -11.49 -10.62
N LYS A 145 -14.94 -11.12 -9.36
CA LYS A 145 -16.28 -10.82 -8.81
C LYS A 145 -16.62 -9.35 -8.93
N THR A 146 -15.70 -8.45 -8.57
CA THR A 146 -15.93 -7.00 -8.63
C THR A 146 -14.68 -6.27 -9.11
N MET A 147 -14.89 -5.12 -9.75
CA MET A 147 -13.85 -4.22 -10.20
C MET A 147 -14.29 -2.80 -9.80
N VAL A 148 -13.52 -2.14 -8.97
CA VAL A 148 -13.84 -0.81 -8.41
C VAL A 148 -12.69 0.14 -8.69
N ARG A 149 -12.97 1.38 -9.11
CA ARG A 149 -11.92 2.38 -9.36
C ARG A 149 -11.11 2.62 -8.08
N GLY A 150 -9.80 2.53 -8.20
CA GLY A 150 -8.85 2.88 -7.13
C GLY A 150 -8.34 4.30 -7.27
N PRO A 151 -7.36 4.71 -6.45
CA PRO A 151 -6.67 5.99 -6.61
C PRO A 151 -6.00 6.13 -7.99
N GLY A 152 -6.07 7.32 -8.59
CA GLY A 152 -5.46 7.62 -9.89
C GLY A 152 -6.06 6.79 -11.04
N GLU A 153 -5.20 6.19 -11.87
CA GLU A 153 -5.57 5.24 -12.94
C GLU A 153 -5.76 3.80 -12.43
N GLY A 154 -5.75 3.59 -11.11
CA GLY A 154 -5.81 2.28 -10.48
C GLY A 154 -7.20 1.64 -10.45
N LEU A 155 -7.22 0.34 -10.21
CA LEU A 155 -8.41 -0.50 -10.11
C LEU A 155 -8.20 -1.50 -8.96
N THR A 156 -9.18 -1.61 -8.06
CA THR A 156 -9.24 -2.69 -7.08
C THR A 156 -10.09 -3.82 -7.65
N VAL A 157 -9.50 -5.01 -7.77
CA VAL A 157 -10.15 -6.20 -8.32
C VAL A 157 -10.37 -7.19 -7.19
N THR A 158 -11.62 -7.58 -6.94
CA THR A 158 -11.93 -8.67 -6.00
C THR A 158 -12.10 -9.96 -6.79
N VAL A 159 -11.33 -10.98 -6.43
CA VAL A 159 -11.40 -12.31 -7.04
C VAL A 159 -11.83 -13.33 -6.01
N SER A 160 -12.66 -14.28 -6.43
CA SER A 160 -12.94 -15.49 -5.64
C SER A 160 -11.94 -16.56 -6.07
N LEU A 161 -11.11 -16.99 -5.12
CA LEU A 161 -10.00 -17.92 -5.39
C LEU A 161 -10.52 -19.30 -5.79
N LEU A 162 -9.96 -19.83 -6.87
CA LEU A 162 -10.14 -21.21 -7.34
C LEU A 162 -8.96 -22.07 -6.90
N GLY A 163 -7.73 -21.52 -6.98
CA GLY A 163 -6.50 -22.21 -6.60
C GLY A 163 -5.40 -21.22 -6.21
N VAL A 164 -4.46 -21.69 -5.38
CA VAL A 164 -3.33 -20.90 -4.86
C VAL A 164 -2.05 -21.70 -5.00
N TYR A 165 -1.03 -21.10 -5.60
CA TYR A 165 0.24 -21.74 -5.94
C TYR A 165 1.44 -21.06 -5.28
N LYS A 166 1.34 -19.74 -5.07
CA LYS A 166 2.26 -18.93 -4.25
C LYS A 166 1.44 -17.88 -3.52
N THR A 167 1.64 -17.72 -2.22
CA THR A 167 0.93 -16.75 -1.38
C THR A 167 1.71 -15.46 -1.13
N GLY A 168 3.02 -15.45 -1.37
CA GLY A 168 3.87 -14.28 -1.13
C GLY A 168 3.84 -13.77 0.31
N GLY A 169 3.55 -14.65 1.29
CA GLY A 169 3.42 -14.29 2.69
C GLY A 169 2.01 -13.85 3.12
N LEU A 170 0.99 -14.00 2.27
CA LEU A 170 -0.40 -13.79 2.68
C LEU A 170 -0.92 -14.95 3.52
N ASP A 171 -1.51 -14.60 4.67
CA ASP A 171 -2.27 -15.52 5.51
C ASP A 171 -3.66 -15.75 4.90
N LEU A 172 -3.80 -16.83 4.14
CA LEU A 172 -5.07 -17.27 3.56
C LEU A 172 -5.71 -18.38 4.39
N PRO A 173 -7.04 -18.42 4.53
CA PRO A 173 -7.74 -19.48 5.25
C PRO A 173 -7.58 -20.83 4.53
N SER A 174 -7.69 -21.92 5.30
CA SER A 174 -7.69 -23.29 4.78
C SER A 174 -9.11 -23.88 4.86
N PRO A 175 -9.73 -24.29 3.75
CA PRO A 175 -9.22 -24.31 2.38
C PRO A 175 -9.25 -22.91 1.72
N PRO A 176 -8.30 -22.59 0.80
CA PRO A 176 -8.25 -21.28 0.17
C PRO A 176 -9.34 -21.07 -0.90
N SER A 177 -9.94 -22.15 -1.41
CA SER A 177 -10.99 -22.10 -2.43
C SER A 177 -12.23 -21.36 -1.93
N GLY A 178 -12.76 -20.45 -2.75
CA GLY A 178 -13.90 -19.60 -2.41
C GLY A 178 -13.54 -18.31 -1.66
N THR A 179 -12.31 -18.20 -1.13
CA THR A 179 -11.84 -17.01 -0.43
C THR A 179 -11.83 -15.80 -1.37
N SER A 180 -12.31 -14.65 -0.87
CA SER A 180 -12.25 -13.38 -1.59
C SER A 180 -10.91 -12.70 -1.38
N LEU A 181 -10.14 -12.54 -2.45
CA LEU A 181 -8.87 -11.81 -2.45
C LEU A 181 -9.03 -10.48 -3.19
N LYS A 182 -8.67 -9.36 -2.55
CA LYS A 182 -8.66 -8.03 -3.17
C LYS A 182 -7.26 -7.72 -3.68
N LEU A 183 -7.09 -7.54 -4.98
CA LEU A 183 -5.83 -7.15 -5.61
C LEU A 183 -5.88 -5.69 -6.07
N TYR A 184 -4.80 -4.95 -5.82
CA TYR A 184 -4.64 -3.62 -6.41
C TYR A 184 -4.00 -3.73 -7.80
N VAL A 185 -4.59 -3.09 -8.80
CA VAL A 185 -4.05 -2.96 -10.15
C VAL A 185 -3.75 -1.49 -10.36
N PRO A 186 -2.49 -1.07 -10.48
CA PRO A 186 -2.16 0.35 -10.64
C PRO A 186 -2.61 0.92 -11.99
N CYS A 187 -2.89 0.06 -12.99
CA CYS A 187 -3.33 0.45 -14.33
C CYS A 187 -4.64 -0.22 -14.74
N ARG A 188 -5.75 0.51 -14.73
CA ARG A 188 -7.07 -0.05 -15.10
C ARG A 188 -7.15 -0.64 -16.51
N GLN A 189 -6.28 -0.21 -17.43
CA GLN A 189 -6.24 -0.70 -18.80
C GLN A 189 -5.49 -2.03 -18.93
N MET A 190 -4.70 -2.44 -17.93
CA MET A 190 -3.90 -3.66 -17.97
C MET A 190 -3.47 -4.21 -16.60
N PRO A 191 -3.38 -5.53 -16.44
CA PRO A 191 -3.67 -6.55 -17.44
C PRO A 191 -5.17 -6.67 -17.81
N PRO A 192 -5.53 -7.09 -19.04
CA PRO A 192 -6.92 -7.09 -19.48
C PRO A 192 -7.75 -8.13 -18.71
N MET A 193 -8.74 -7.65 -17.96
CA MET A 193 -9.62 -8.48 -17.15
C MET A 193 -11.09 -8.09 -17.35
N LYS A 194 -11.98 -9.08 -17.26
CA LYS A 194 -13.43 -8.90 -17.33
C LYS A 194 -14.09 -9.48 -16.09
N LYS A 195 -15.07 -8.76 -15.53
CA LYS A 195 -15.93 -9.26 -14.46
C LYS A 195 -16.66 -10.52 -14.93
N GLY A 196 -16.71 -11.54 -14.07
CA GLY A 196 -17.35 -12.82 -14.35
C GLY A 196 -16.46 -13.86 -15.03
N ALA A 197 -15.29 -13.48 -15.56
CA ALA A 197 -14.34 -14.42 -16.14
C ALA A 197 -13.31 -14.90 -15.11
N SER A 198 -12.78 -16.10 -15.33
CA SER A 198 -11.74 -16.72 -14.51
C SER A 198 -10.37 -16.52 -15.14
N TYR A 199 -9.38 -16.19 -14.31
CA TYR A 199 -8.02 -15.86 -14.74
C TYR A 199 -6.96 -16.58 -13.90
N LEU A 200 -5.83 -16.87 -14.54
CA LEU A 200 -4.55 -17.10 -13.88
C LEU A 200 -3.89 -15.74 -13.67
N LEU A 201 -3.57 -15.43 -12.42
CA LEU A 201 -3.04 -14.16 -11.96
C LEU A 201 -1.67 -14.39 -11.33
N MET A 202 -0.62 -13.85 -11.95
CA MET A 202 0.72 -13.84 -11.38
C MET A 202 1.13 -12.40 -11.07
N GLY A 203 1.31 -12.09 -9.80
CA GLY A 203 1.55 -10.75 -9.29
C GLY A 203 2.57 -10.75 -8.15
N GLN A 204 2.49 -9.71 -7.32
CA GLN A 204 3.37 -9.54 -6.17
C GLN A 204 2.56 -9.34 -4.89
N VAL A 205 3.18 -9.60 -3.74
CA VAL A 205 2.69 -9.18 -2.43
C VAL A 205 3.66 -8.16 -1.86
N GLU A 206 3.17 -6.97 -1.56
CA GLU A 206 3.96 -5.93 -0.88
C GLU A 206 3.63 -5.93 0.62
N GLU A 207 4.64 -5.97 1.48
CA GLU A 207 4.50 -6.07 2.95
C GLU A 207 3.54 -5.06 3.58
N ASN A 208 3.39 -3.86 2.99
CA ASN A 208 2.56 -2.78 3.52
C ASN A 208 1.32 -2.43 2.66
N ARG A 209 1.15 -3.07 1.50
CA ARG A 209 0.04 -2.78 0.55
C ARG A 209 -0.78 -4.02 0.16
N GLY A 210 -0.30 -5.21 0.51
CA GLY A 210 -0.94 -6.47 0.19
C GLY A 210 -0.71 -6.87 -1.27
N PRO A 211 -1.60 -7.71 -1.85
CA PRO A 211 -1.44 -8.23 -3.20
C PRO A 211 -1.65 -7.15 -4.27
N ILE A 212 -0.71 -7.07 -5.20
CA ILE A 212 -0.69 -6.12 -6.32
C ILE A 212 -0.46 -6.85 -7.65
N LEU A 213 -1.13 -6.37 -8.70
CA LEU A 213 -0.96 -6.80 -10.09
C LEU A 213 -0.41 -5.62 -10.90
N PRO A 214 0.92 -5.40 -10.92
CA PRO A 214 1.53 -4.37 -11.75
C PRO A 214 1.32 -4.61 -13.25
N PRO A 215 1.56 -3.61 -14.13
CA PRO A 215 1.27 -3.70 -15.57
C PRO A 215 1.94 -4.86 -16.30
N GLU A 216 3.11 -5.28 -15.84
CA GLU A 216 3.89 -6.43 -16.31
C GLU A 216 3.38 -7.79 -15.82
N SER A 217 2.35 -7.81 -14.98
CA SER A 217 1.78 -9.04 -14.44
C SER A 217 1.29 -9.98 -15.53
N PHE A 218 1.59 -11.26 -15.36
CA PHE A 218 1.11 -12.30 -16.25
C PHE A 218 -0.33 -12.64 -15.88
N VAL A 219 -1.27 -12.20 -16.71
CA VAL A 219 -2.70 -12.47 -16.55
C VAL A 219 -3.26 -13.07 -17.83
N VAL A 220 -3.85 -14.26 -17.71
CA VAL A 220 -4.47 -14.97 -18.84
C VAL A 220 -5.77 -15.61 -18.40
N LEU A 221 -6.68 -15.82 -19.35
CA LEU A 221 -7.88 -16.60 -19.10
C LEU A 221 -7.49 -17.98 -18.56
N TYR A 222 -8.10 -18.32 -17.45
CA TYR A 222 -7.87 -19.58 -16.78
C TYR A 222 -8.46 -20.74 -17.61
N ARG A 223 -7.68 -21.81 -17.76
CA ARG A 223 -8.09 -23.08 -18.35
C ARG A 223 -7.78 -24.19 -17.35
N SER A 224 -8.70 -25.13 -17.18
CA SER A 224 -8.57 -26.23 -16.19
C SER A 224 -7.28 -27.05 -16.35
N ASN A 225 -6.78 -27.21 -17.58
CA ASN A 225 -5.52 -27.91 -17.84
C ASN A 225 -4.26 -27.19 -17.31
N GLN A 226 -4.36 -25.93 -16.89
CA GLN A 226 -3.23 -25.17 -16.34
C GLN A 226 -2.91 -25.58 -14.90
N ASP A 227 -3.87 -26.10 -14.13
CA ASP A 227 -3.66 -26.40 -12.71
C ASP A 227 -2.59 -27.46 -12.49
N GLN A 228 -2.56 -28.50 -13.33
CA GLN A 228 -1.53 -29.54 -13.25
C GLN A 228 -0.14 -28.96 -13.50
N ILE A 229 -0.01 -28.04 -14.45
CA ILE A 229 1.26 -27.37 -14.77
C ILE A 229 1.68 -26.46 -13.62
N LEU A 230 0.77 -25.65 -13.09
CA LEU A 230 1.04 -24.71 -11.99
C LEU A 230 1.40 -25.44 -10.68
N ASN A 231 0.74 -26.55 -10.38
CA ASN A 231 1.10 -27.42 -9.26
C ASN A 231 2.47 -28.07 -9.42
N ASN A 232 2.84 -28.46 -10.65
CA ASN A 232 4.19 -28.97 -10.92
C ASN A 232 5.24 -27.88 -10.78
N LEU A 233 4.93 -26.65 -11.20
CA LEU A 233 5.80 -25.49 -11.05
C LEU A 233 5.97 -25.06 -9.59
N SER A 234 4.93 -25.13 -8.76
CA SER A 234 5.03 -24.78 -7.33
C SER A 234 5.88 -25.78 -6.53
N LYS A 235 5.91 -27.05 -6.96
CA LYS A 235 6.73 -28.10 -6.33
C LYS A 235 8.19 -28.09 -6.79
N ARG A 236 8.49 -27.55 -7.97
CA ARG A 236 9.85 -27.53 -8.53
C ARG A 236 10.58 -26.25 -8.14
N LYS A 237 11.87 -26.35 -7.81
CA LYS A 237 12.72 -25.17 -7.65
C LYS A 237 12.80 -24.43 -8.99
N CYS A 238 12.58 -23.12 -8.95
CA CYS A 238 12.79 -22.26 -10.11
C CYS A 238 14.26 -22.36 -10.55
N PRO A 239 14.54 -22.57 -11.85
CA PRO A 239 15.92 -22.57 -12.33
C PRO A 239 16.53 -21.20 -12.02
N SER A 240 17.67 -21.19 -11.34
CA SER A 240 18.42 -19.97 -11.07
C SER A 240 18.76 -19.31 -12.41
N GLN A 241 18.31 -18.08 -12.63
CA GLN A 241 18.85 -17.28 -13.73
C GLN A 241 20.38 -17.17 -13.54
N PRO A 242 21.20 -17.34 -14.58
CA PRO A 242 22.60 -16.98 -14.49
C PRO A 242 22.66 -15.49 -14.13
N ARG A 243 23.40 -15.16 -13.07
CA ARG A 243 23.82 -13.79 -12.76
C ARG A 243 24.45 -13.24 -14.04
N THR A 244 23.82 -12.27 -14.68
CA THR A 244 24.49 -11.42 -15.66
C THR A 244 25.68 -10.79 -14.93
N ALA A 245 26.88 -11.20 -15.33
CA ALA A 245 28.12 -10.55 -14.94
C ALA A 245 28.11 -9.11 -15.47
N ALA A 246 28.78 -8.24 -14.71
CA ALA A 246 28.95 -6.81 -14.96
C ALA A 246 29.46 -6.47 -16.36
#